data_AF-A0A833HGQ1-F1
#
_entry.id   AF-A0A833HGQ1-F1
#
_cell.length_a   1.000
_cell.length_b   1.000
_cell.length_c   1.000
_cell.angle_alpha   90.00
_cell.angle_beta   90.00
_cell.angle_gamma   90.00
#
_symmetry.space_group_name_H-M   'P 1'
#
loop_
_entity.id
_entity.type
_entity.pdbx_description
1 polymer ?
#
loop_
_entity_poly.entity_id
_entity_poly.type
_entity_poly.pdbx_seq_one_letter_code
_entity_poly.pdbx_strand_id
1 'polypeptide(L)'
;MTARGLAPSLALLMTTLALPPALHASRAAILGDLDGDGWTVADGDCCDEPGAPCTLPALVNPGAFEAAGDGLDNDCDGTVDNPAPTNCVPTPVLADLTGTQLAGAMDLCQLTLPSPPPSGRTWGLISATLARADGSAPSPPEFFDRQVAVLADFGTNNLPTANTTMAVFSTGVARDAADPNYVAPDGGLNWASSVTAPLVVPTACGTNVIPAHDSVLLTLLIRVPTNATALHFDADFFTAEYPDDCTSNYNDQAQALVTGLAPGLPPDGNVLLDSVGNPVSAFTAFFEVCLPAAGHTCPSGPGALTGTGYDLPVGGGAATAWLTADVPVVPGEELTLRLILFDGFDGNIDSALLLDHLRWTITPNSVALLFTDGFESGDTTAWSATVP
;
A
#
# COMPACT_ATOMS: atom_id res chain seq x y z
N MET A 1 -4.33 -77.08 -58.28
CA MET A 1 -2.88 -76.95 -58.56
C MET A 1 -2.40 -75.62 -57.99
N THR A 2 -1.45 -75.71 -57.08
CA THR A 2 -0.53 -74.68 -56.54
C THR A 2 0.19 -73.92 -57.68
N ALA A 3 0.83 -72.75 -57.60
CA ALA A 3 1.50 -71.95 -56.57
C ALA A 3 1.67 -70.49 -57.12
N ARG A 4 1.51 -69.41 -56.33
CA ARG A 4 2.51 -68.51 -55.68
C ARG A 4 3.52 -67.70 -56.54
N GLY A 5 3.64 -66.41 -56.17
CA GLY A 5 4.80 -65.49 -56.29
C GLY A 5 4.57 -64.35 -57.28
N LEU A 6 4.91 -63.06 -57.08
CA LEU A 6 5.63 -62.26 -56.06
C LEU A 6 5.25 -60.77 -56.30
N ALA A 7 5.34 -59.92 -55.27
CA ALA A 7 5.00 -58.48 -55.29
C ALA A 7 6.05 -57.59 -56.01
N PRO A 8 5.74 -56.29 -56.24
CA PRO A 8 6.57 -55.28 -55.56
C PRO A 8 5.84 -54.01 -55.06
N SER A 9 6.58 -53.28 -54.23
CA SER A 9 6.25 -52.12 -53.38
C SER A 9 5.77 -50.85 -54.07
N LEU A 10 4.89 -50.13 -53.38
CA LEU A 10 4.38 -48.80 -53.74
C LEU A 10 5.30 -47.71 -53.14
N ALA A 11 5.88 -46.87 -54.00
CA ALA A 11 6.71 -45.73 -53.61
C ALA A 11 5.83 -44.55 -53.17
N LEU A 12 6.09 -44.02 -51.97
CA LEU A 12 5.42 -42.86 -51.40
C LEU A 12 6.13 -41.58 -51.88
N LEU A 13 5.38 -40.72 -52.57
CA LEU A 13 5.83 -39.45 -53.12
C LEU A 13 5.95 -38.42 -51.97
N MET A 14 7.17 -38.05 -51.57
CA MET A 14 7.40 -36.88 -50.70
C MET A 14 7.32 -35.60 -51.54
N THR A 15 6.19 -34.89 -51.47
CA THR A 15 6.11 -33.49 -51.87
C THR A 15 6.66 -32.62 -50.74
N THR A 16 7.79 -31.96 -50.99
CA THR A 16 8.34 -30.90 -50.16
C THR A 16 7.40 -29.69 -50.18
N LEU A 17 6.47 -29.61 -49.22
CA LEU A 17 5.88 -28.33 -48.84
C LEU A 17 6.95 -27.59 -48.04
N ALA A 18 7.53 -26.55 -48.64
CA ALA A 18 8.31 -25.58 -47.90
C ALA A 18 7.39 -24.97 -46.82
N LEU A 19 7.71 -25.23 -45.54
CA LEU A 19 7.14 -24.44 -44.45
C LEU A 19 7.49 -22.97 -44.72
N PRO A 20 6.57 -22.01 -44.46
CA PRO A 20 6.96 -20.61 -44.41
C PRO A 20 8.10 -20.48 -43.39
N PRO A 21 9.13 -19.65 -43.65
CA PRO A 21 10.06 -19.31 -42.60
C PRO A 21 9.22 -18.80 -41.44
N ALA A 22 9.53 -19.31 -40.24
CA ALA A 22 8.93 -18.90 -38.99
C ALA A 22 8.52 -17.42 -39.09
N LEU A 23 7.23 -17.15 -38.83
CA LEU A 23 6.84 -15.83 -38.39
C LEU A 23 7.90 -15.41 -37.38
N HIS A 24 8.64 -14.38 -37.78
CA HIS A 24 9.78 -13.85 -37.07
C HIS A 24 9.47 -13.79 -35.59
N ALA A 25 10.43 -14.22 -34.76
CA ALA A 25 10.53 -13.81 -33.38
C ALA A 25 9.91 -12.42 -33.20
N SER A 26 8.83 -12.36 -32.42
CA SER A 26 8.07 -11.15 -32.10
C SER A 26 9.02 -9.97 -31.87
N ARG A 27 9.20 -9.10 -32.87
CA ARG A 27 10.05 -7.89 -32.82
C ARG A 27 11.42 -8.09 -32.13
N ALA A 28 12.39 -8.71 -32.79
CA ALA A 28 13.79 -8.78 -32.33
C ALA A 28 14.52 -7.42 -32.07
N ALA A 29 13.83 -6.28 -32.03
CA ALA A 29 14.38 -4.95 -31.85
C ALA A 29 13.24 -3.90 -31.85
N ILE A 30 12.74 -3.55 -30.67
CA ILE A 30 12.42 -2.13 -30.36
C ILE A 30 13.74 -1.44 -29.89
N LEU A 31 14.85 -1.93 -30.44
CA LEU A 31 16.17 -1.36 -30.70
C LEU A 31 17.21 -1.20 -29.59
N GLY A 32 16.98 -1.69 -28.37
CA GLY A 32 18.06 -1.79 -27.36
C GLY A 32 17.61 -2.03 -25.93
N ASP A 33 16.51 -2.78 -25.75
CA ASP A 33 16.00 -3.29 -24.47
C ASP A 33 16.14 -4.82 -24.61
N LEU A 34 17.20 -5.36 -24.04
CA LEU A 34 17.68 -6.73 -24.21
C LEU A 34 17.16 -7.65 -23.10
N ASP A 35 16.77 -7.12 -21.93
CA ASP A 35 16.23 -7.89 -20.82
C ASP A 35 14.69 -7.86 -20.70
N GLY A 36 14.03 -6.96 -21.44
CA GLY A 36 12.59 -6.86 -21.56
C GLY A 36 11.90 -6.12 -20.42
N ASP A 37 12.62 -5.32 -19.64
CA ASP A 37 12.07 -4.57 -18.50
C ASP A 37 11.39 -3.24 -18.91
N GLY A 38 11.47 -2.89 -20.20
CA GLY A 38 10.87 -1.70 -20.77
C GLY A 38 11.81 -0.49 -20.84
N TRP A 39 13.09 -0.67 -20.49
CA TRP A 39 14.14 0.32 -20.57
C TRP A 39 15.22 -0.09 -21.56
N THR A 40 15.77 0.90 -22.25
CA THR A 40 16.91 0.68 -23.15
C THR A 40 18.15 1.33 -22.55
N VAL A 41 19.34 0.92 -23.03
CA VAL A 41 20.59 1.65 -22.71
C VAL A 41 20.49 3.16 -23.03
N ALA A 42 19.70 3.54 -24.05
CA ALA A 42 19.50 4.95 -24.40
C ALA A 42 18.58 5.70 -23.41
N ASP A 43 17.74 4.98 -22.68
CA ASP A 43 16.88 5.52 -21.62
C ASP A 43 17.61 5.61 -20.26
N GLY A 44 18.83 5.08 -20.18
CA GLY A 44 19.68 5.12 -18.99
C GLY A 44 19.83 3.79 -18.27
N ASP A 45 19.32 2.70 -18.84
CA ASP A 45 19.53 1.36 -18.30
C ASP A 45 21.03 0.98 -18.33
N CYS A 46 21.56 0.70 -17.15
CA CYS A 46 22.93 0.35 -16.87
C CYS A 46 23.17 -1.18 -16.87
N CYS A 47 22.11 -1.98 -17.01
CA CYS A 47 22.09 -3.41 -16.77
C CYS A 47 21.26 -4.20 -17.82
N ASP A 48 21.29 -3.78 -19.08
CA ASP A 48 20.45 -4.35 -20.15
C ASP A 48 20.78 -5.81 -20.53
N GLU A 49 21.98 -6.31 -20.21
CA GLU A 49 22.36 -7.72 -20.48
C GLU A 49 23.05 -8.39 -19.28
N PRO A 50 22.86 -9.71 -19.05
CA PRO A 50 23.49 -10.39 -17.93
C PRO A 50 25.03 -10.38 -18.06
N GLY A 51 25.71 -9.89 -17.01
CA GLY A 51 27.17 -9.90 -16.93
C GLY A 51 27.66 -9.04 -15.77
N ALA A 52 28.76 -9.42 -15.10
CA ALA A 52 29.23 -8.67 -13.92
C ALA A 52 29.50 -7.18 -14.26
N PRO A 53 28.97 -6.22 -13.47
CA PRO A 53 28.29 -6.39 -12.17
C PRO A 53 26.77 -6.66 -12.23
N CYS A 54 26.16 -6.57 -13.40
CA CYS A 54 24.74 -6.78 -13.69
C CYS A 54 24.31 -8.26 -13.64
N THR A 55 23.93 -8.78 -12.47
CA THR A 55 23.50 -10.18 -12.32
C THR A 55 22.00 -10.41 -12.52
N LEU A 56 21.18 -9.38 -12.38
CA LEU A 56 19.72 -9.44 -12.51
C LEU A 56 19.19 -8.27 -13.38
N PRO A 57 19.49 -8.28 -14.70
CA PRO A 57 19.08 -7.23 -15.65
C PRO A 57 17.68 -6.65 -15.41
N ALA A 58 16.66 -7.51 -15.48
CA ALA A 58 15.26 -7.08 -15.46
C ALA A 58 14.75 -6.44 -14.15
N LEU A 59 15.61 -6.25 -13.16
CA LEU A 59 15.31 -5.56 -11.89
C LEU A 59 16.10 -4.26 -11.72
N VAL A 60 16.89 -3.87 -12.73
CA VAL A 60 17.85 -2.78 -12.69
C VAL A 60 17.59 -1.84 -13.85
N ASN A 61 17.09 -0.64 -13.55
CA ASN A 61 16.83 0.43 -14.51
C ASN A 61 16.56 1.73 -13.74
N PRO A 62 16.57 2.92 -14.39
CA PRO A 62 16.31 4.19 -13.71
C PRO A 62 14.93 4.33 -13.00
N GLY A 63 13.99 3.41 -13.28
CA GLY A 63 12.70 3.32 -12.61
C GLY A 63 12.64 2.39 -11.41
N ALA A 64 13.72 1.67 -11.11
CA ALA A 64 13.78 0.66 -10.07
C ALA A 64 13.95 1.27 -8.68
N PHE A 65 13.55 0.51 -7.66
CA PHE A 65 13.85 0.82 -6.26
C PHE A 65 15.23 0.27 -5.91
N GLU A 66 16.06 1.11 -5.32
CA GLU A 66 17.39 0.75 -4.82
C GLU A 66 17.31 -0.08 -3.54
N ALA A 67 17.60 -1.38 -3.65
CA ALA A 67 17.45 -2.34 -2.59
C ALA A 67 18.73 -2.50 -1.78
N ALA A 68 18.71 -1.98 -0.55
CA ALA A 68 19.87 -1.99 0.31
C ALA A 68 20.46 -3.40 0.56
N GLY A 69 21.72 -3.58 0.19
CA GLY A 69 22.56 -4.73 0.52
C GLY A 69 22.50 -5.87 -0.49
N ASP A 70 21.93 -5.65 -1.68
CA ASP A 70 21.96 -6.62 -2.77
C ASP A 70 23.25 -6.50 -3.64
N GLY A 71 23.99 -5.39 -3.48
CA GLY A 71 25.25 -5.13 -4.17
C GLY A 71 25.09 -4.73 -5.64
N LEU A 72 23.89 -4.38 -6.07
CA LEU A 72 23.56 -3.83 -7.38
C LEU A 72 23.32 -2.33 -7.27
N ASP A 73 23.52 -1.63 -8.38
CA ASP A 73 23.01 -0.27 -8.59
C ASP A 73 21.68 -0.47 -9.31
N ASN A 74 20.60 -0.72 -8.57
CA ASN A 74 19.30 -1.07 -9.15
C ASN A 74 18.71 0.13 -9.89
N ASP A 75 18.86 1.35 -9.37
CA ASP A 75 18.27 2.56 -9.95
C ASP A 75 19.16 3.28 -10.97
N CYS A 76 20.31 2.68 -11.32
CA CYS A 76 21.25 3.15 -12.33
C CYS A 76 21.74 4.59 -12.09
N ASP A 77 21.87 5.02 -10.85
CA ASP A 77 22.34 6.36 -10.49
C ASP A 77 23.88 6.45 -10.42
N GLY A 78 24.57 5.32 -10.57
CA GLY A 78 26.02 5.19 -10.54
C GLY A 78 26.59 4.91 -9.15
N THR A 79 25.75 4.77 -8.14
CA THR A 79 26.08 4.35 -6.78
C THR A 79 25.41 3.01 -6.50
N VAL A 80 26.03 2.18 -5.66
CA VAL A 80 25.51 0.85 -5.30
C VAL A 80 24.97 0.92 -3.88
N ASP A 81 23.81 0.31 -3.62
CA ASP A 81 23.17 0.21 -2.31
C ASP A 81 22.91 1.59 -1.65
N ASN A 82 22.48 2.60 -2.43
CA ASN A 82 22.12 3.94 -1.97
C ASN A 82 20.59 4.13 -1.90
N PRO A 83 19.94 3.64 -0.84
CA PRO A 83 18.48 3.68 -0.78
C PRO A 83 17.96 5.12 -0.89
N ALA A 84 16.81 5.26 -1.55
CA ALA A 84 16.12 6.53 -1.64
C ALA A 84 15.90 7.16 -0.25
N PRO A 85 15.92 8.49 -0.11
CA PRO A 85 15.69 9.15 1.16
C PRO A 85 14.35 8.72 1.76
N THR A 86 14.33 8.39 3.05
CA THR A 86 13.10 8.03 3.77
C THR A 86 12.73 9.05 4.85
N ASN A 87 13.66 9.91 5.32
CA ASN A 87 13.37 10.90 6.37
C ASN A 87 13.36 12.35 5.84
N CYS A 88 12.34 12.71 5.06
CA CYS A 88 12.21 14.06 4.47
C CYS A 88 11.40 15.05 5.32
N VAL A 89 10.76 14.59 6.41
CA VAL A 89 10.01 15.45 7.35
C VAL A 89 10.48 15.19 8.78
N PRO A 90 11.75 15.46 9.13
CA PRO A 90 12.36 14.98 10.39
C PRO A 90 11.87 15.69 11.66
N THR A 91 10.92 16.60 11.54
CA THR A 91 10.44 17.44 12.64
C THR A 91 8.92 17.53 12.61
N PRO A 92 8.24 17.50 13.77
CA PRO A 92 6.80 17.65 13.85
C PRO A 92 6.27 18.90 13.13
N VAL A 93 5.11 18.78 12.50
CA VAL A 93 4.40 19.85 11.79
C VAL A 93 2.94 19.84 12.24
N LEU A 94 2.49 20.95 12.83
CA LEU A 94 1.18 21.08 13.47
C LEU A 94 0.28 22.15 12.82
N ALA A 95 0.70 22.76 11.71
CA ALA A 95 -0.05 23.79 11.01
C ALA A 95 0.43 23.90 9.56
N ASP A 96 -0.42 24.45 8.69
CA ASP A 96 -0.18 24.63 7.25
C ASP A 96 0.25 23.31 6.58
N LEU A 97 -0.40 22.20 6.96
CA LEU A 97 -0.04 20.87 6.51
C LEU A 97 -0.42 20.65 5.05
N THR A 98 0.48 20.01 4.32
CA THR A 98 0.25 19.57 2.94
C THR A 98 0.18 18.05 2.87
N GLY A 99 -0.53 17.52 1.87
CA GLY A 99 -0.55 16.08 1.62
C GLY A 99 0.86 15.51 1.39
N THR A 100 1.76 16.28 0.78
CA THR A 100 3.16 15.87 0.56
C THR A 100 3.94 15.74 1.87
N GLN A 101 3.70 16.60 2.86
CA GLN A 101 4.31 16.45 4.18
C GLN A 101 3.80 15.21 4.92
N LEU A 102 2.51 14.89 4.79
CA LEU A 102 1.95 13.66 5.37
C LEU A 102 2.53 12.41 4.69
N ALA A 103 2.62 12.40 3.36
CA ALA A 103 3.25 11.31 2.62
C ALA A 103 4.74 11.13 2.99
N GLY A 104 5.46 12.25 3.13
CA GLY A 104 6.86 12.24 3.54
C GLY A 104 7.07 11.83 5.00
N ALA A 105 6.11 12.09 5.88
CA ALA A 105 6.09 11.58 7.25
C ALA A 105 5.74 10.09 7.34
N MET A 106 5.26 9.48 6.25
CA MET A 106 5.13 8.02 6.10
C MET A 106 6.33 7.43 5.34
N ASP A 107 7.45 8.16 5.22
CA ASP A 107 8.66 7.78 4.50
C ASP A 107 8.64 7.78 2.96
N LEU A 108 7.57 8.28 2.34
CA LEU A 108 7.51 8.45 0.88
C LEU A 108 8.05 9.83 0.44
N CYS A 109 9.37 9.93 0.33
CA CYS A 109 10.04 11.20 0.02
C CYS A 109 10.36 11.41 -1.45
N GLN A 110 10.51 10.33 -2.22
CA GLN A 110 10.82 10.43 -3.64
C GLN A 110 9.62 10.98 -4.40
N LEU A 111 9.83 12.03 -5.18
CA LEU A 111 8.81 12.67 -6.00
C LEU A 111 9.04 12.34 -7.48
N THR A 112 7.95 12.23 -8.24
CA THR A 112 8.00 12.04 -9.70
C THR A 112 6.85 12.76 -10.39
N LEU A 113 6.82 12.71 -11.72
CA LEU A 113 5.75 13.31 -12.52
C LEU A 113 4.82 12.20 -13.08
N PRO A 114 3.57 12.52 -13.46
CA PRO A 114 2.70 11.55 -14.12
C PRO A 114 3.24 11.08 -15.48
N SER A 115 4.01 11.91 -16.17
CA SER A 115 4.58 11.58 -17.49
C SER A 115 5.93 12.25 -17.67
N PRO A 116 6.96 11.81 -16.96
CA PRO A 116 8.29 12.38 -17.07
C PRO A 116 8.92 12.03 -18.42
N PRO A 117 9.86 12.85 -18.93
CA PRO A 117 10.69 12.48 -20.07
C PRO A 117 11.50 11.21 -19.74
N PRO A 118 11.96 10.43 -20.74
CA PRO A 118 12.68 9.18 -20.49
C PRO A 118 13.80 9.28 -19.46
N SER A 119 14.65 10.31 -19.58
CA SER A 119 15.78 10.57 -18.66
C SER A 119 15.39 10.98 -17.23
N GLY A 120 14.10 11.16 -16.94
CA GLY A 120 13.58 11.50 -15.62
C GLY A 120 12.43 10.59 -15.19
N ARG A 121 12.23 9.48 -15.90
CA ARG A 121 11.32 8.42 -15.47
C ARG A 121 11.92 7.80 -14.21
N THR A 122 11.15 7.87 -13.14
CA THR A 122 11.48 7.21 -11.89
C THR A 122 10.18 6.99 -11.10
N TRP A 123 10.25 6.16 -10.07
CA TRP A 123 9.14 5.89 -9.16
C TRP A 123 8.97 7.03 -8.15
N GLY A 124 7.90 6.97 -7.36
CA GLY A 124 7.69 7.91 -6.25
C GLY A 124 6.31 8.55 -6.26
N LEU A 125 6.13 9.54 -5.39
CA LEU A 125 4.90 10.28 -5.24
C LEU A 125 4.70 11.26 -6.40
N ILE A 126 3.58 11.11 -7.10
CA ILE A 126 3.14 12.01 -8.18
C ILE A 126 2.35 13.18 -7.59
N SER A 127 1.42 12.88 -6.68
CA SER A 127 0.63 13.90 -6.00
C SER A 127 0.08 13.38 -4.66
N ALA A 128 -0.15 14.31 -3.75
CA ALA A 128 -0.80 14.04 -2.48
C ALA A 128 -1.81 15.14 -2.17
N THR A 129 -3.09 14.79 -2.03
CA THR A 129 -4.18 15.76 -1.84
C THR A 129 -5.04 15.43 -0.64
N LEU A 130 -5.36 16.46 0.14
CA LEU A 130 -6.30 16.38 1.26
C LEU A 130 -7.71 16.78 0.84
N ALA A 131 -8.69 16.01 1.28
CA ALA A 131 -10.12 16.22 1.01
C ALA A 131 -10.96 15.57 2.12
N ARG A 132 -12.28 15.80 2.10
CA ARG A 132 -13.24 15.00 2.88
C ARG A 132 -13.40 13.62 2.23
N ALA A 133 -14.04 12.68 2.94
CA ALA A 133 -14.17 11.29 2.48
C ALA A 133 -14.84 11.12 1.10
N ASP A 134 -15.67 12.07 0.67
CA ASP A 134 -16.31 12.09 -0.66
C ASP A 134 -15.47 12.79 -1.75
N GLY A 135 -14.27 13.26 -1.41
CA GLY A 135 -13.37 14.02 -2.29
C GLY A 135 -13.65 15.52 -2.35
N SER A 136 -14.64 16.03 -1.60
CA SER A 136 -14.91 17.46 -1.53
C SER A 136 -13.81 18.21 -0.77
N ALA A 137 -13.59 19.47 -1.16
CA ALA A 137 -12.65 20.34 -0.47
C ALA A 137 -13.16 20.67 0.96
N PRO A 138 -12.26 20.81 1.94
CA PRO A 138 -12.63 21.19 3.30
C PRO A 138 -13.19 22.61 3.33
N SER A 139 -14.17 22.85 4.20
CA SER A 139 -14.75 24.18 4.38
C SER A 139 -15.17 24.41 5.83
N PRO A 140 -14.55 25.37 6.53
CA PRO A 140 -13.31 26.08 6.18
C PRO A 140 -12.06 25.18 6.06
N PRO A 141 -11.01 25.62 5.32
CA PRO A 141 -9.78 24.85 5.11
C PRO A 141 -8.97 24.58 6.39
N GLU A 142 -9.07 25.46 7.38
CA GLU A 142 -8.38 25.38 8.69
C GLU A 142 -8.73 24.13 9.50
N PHE A 143 -9.79 23.42 9.11
CA PHE A 143 -10.17 22.15 9.71
C PHE A 143 -9.09 21.08 9.53
N PHE A 144 -8.42 21.02 8.37
CA PHE A 144 -7.36 20.02 8.20
C PHE A 144 -6.12 20.31 9.03
N ASP A 145 -5.75 21.58 9.24
CA ASP A 145 -4.56 21.90 10.06
C ASP A 145 -4.65 21.37 11.51
N ARG A 146 -5.86 21.03 11.97
CA ARG A 146 -6.10 20.42 13.27
C ARG A 146 -6.48 18.94 13.19
N GLN A 147 -7.15 18.51 12.14
CA GLN A 147 -7.52 17.09 11.93
C GLN A 147 -6.37 16.24 11.38
N VAL A 148 -5.28 16.86 10.91
CA VAL A 148 -4.03 16.16 10.55
C VAL A 148 -2.83 16.74 11.28
N ALA A 149 -1.78 15.94 11.40
CA ALA A 149 -0.49 16.35 11.95
C ALA A 149 0.64 15.46 11.42
N VAL A 150 1.86 15.97 11.52
CA VAL A 150 3.09 15.15 11.53
C VAL A 150 3.64 15.22 12.95
N LEU A 151 3.76 14.08 13.62
CA LEU A 151 4.17 14.00 15.03
C LEU A 151 5.40 13.10 15.19
N ALA A 152 6.21 13.35 16.23
CA ALA A 152 7.35 12.50 16.61
C ALA A 152 6.96 11.40 17.61
N ASP A 153 5.78 11.52 18.20
CA ASP A 153 5.17 10.61 19.15
C ASP A 153 3.67 10.87 19.21
N PHE A 154 2.91 9.90 19.70
CA PHE A 154 1.51 10.08 20.08
C PHE A 154 1.32 9.44 21.45
N GLY A 155 1.35 10.26 22.49
CA GLY A 155 1.49 9.80 23.86
C GLY A 155 2.87 9.17 24.12
N THR A 156 3.00 8.53 25.28
CA THR A 156 4.33 8.11 25.78
C THR A 156 4.92 6.91 25.03
N ASN A 157 4.07 6.09 24.39
CA ASN A 157 4.44 4.75 23.97
C ASN A 157 4.16 4.45 22.49
N ASN A 158 3.60 5.39 21.72
CA ASN A 158 3.39 5.23 20.28
C ASN A 158 4.38 6.14 19.57
N LEU A 159 5.51 5.55 19.19
CA LEU A 159 6.55 6.19 18.40
C LEU A 159 6.37 5.79 16.93
N PRO A 160 6.88 6.61 15.98
CA PRO A 160 7.05 6.21 14.60
C PRO A 160 7.71 4.83 14.48
N THR A 161 7.17 3.96 13.64
CA THR A 161 7.73 2.63 13.34
C THR A 161 8.94 2.72 12.43
N ALA A 162 9.14 3.86 11.76
CA ALA A 162 10.36 4.21 11.07
C ALA A 162 10.75 5.69 11.23
N ASN A 163 12.03 5.98 11.00
CA ASN A 163 12.60 7.33 11.07
C ASN A 163 12.23 8.12 12.34
N THR A 164 11.73 9.34 12.22
CA THR A 164 11.60 10.29 13.34
C THR A 164 10.21 10.90 13.49
N THR A 165 9.32 10.70 12.53
CA THR A 165 7.97 11.27 12.54
C THR A 165 7.01 10.34 11.83
N MET A 166 5.72 10.44 12.14
CA MET A 166 4.62 9.74 11.49
C MET A 166 3.49 10.70 11.13
N ALA A 167 2.63 10.31 10.20
CA ALA A 167 1.40 11.03 9.90
C ALA A 167 0.28 10.63 10.87
N VAL A 168 -0.50 11.61 11.34
CA VAL A 168 -1.62 11.37 12.25
C VAL A 168 -2.87 12.07 11.72
N PHE A 169 -3.96 11.31 11.59
CA PHE A 169 -5.29 11.83 11.32
C PHE A 169 -6.15 11.74 12.58
N SER A 170 -7.12 12.63 12.72
CA SER A 170 -8.14 12.55 13.75
C SER A 170 -9.49 13.06 13.23
N THR A 171 -10.58 12.44 13.69
CA THR A 171 -11.93 12.97 13.47
C THR A 171 -12.13 14.26 14.25
N GLY A 172 -11.46 14.42 15.39
CA GLY A 172 -11.36 15.67 16.15
C GLY A 172 -10.07 16.44 15.90
N VAL A 173 -9.08 16.23 16.77
CA VAL A 173 -7.84 17.00 16.79
C VAL A 173 -6.65 16.03 16.87
N ALA A 174 -5.80 16.02 15.84
CA ALA A 174 -4.64 15.14 15.70
C ALA A 174 -3.49 15.59 16.63
N ARG A 175 -3.71 15.49 17.94
CA ARG A 175 -2.79 15.92 19.01
C ARG A 175 -2.88 14.92 20.16
N ASP A 176 -1.75 14.65 20.81
CA ASP A 176 -1.76 13.93 22.07
C ASP A 176 -1.90 14.89 23.28
N ALA A 177 -1.93 14.35 24.51
CA ALA A 177 -2.15 15.16 25.71
C ALA A 177 -1.01 16.15 26.05
N ALA A 178 0.18 15.98 25.48
CA ALA A 178 1.33 16.87 25.68
C ALA A 178 1.40 17.98 24.63
N ASP A 179 0.72 17.80 23.50
CA ASP A 179 0.73 18.72 22.37
C ASP A 179 -0.05 20.03 22.61
N PRO A 180 0.34 21.13 21.92
CA PRO A 180 -0.40 22.37 21.97
C PRO A 180 -1.78 22.25 21.30
N ASN A 181 -2.79 22.87 21.94
CA ASN A 181 -4.19 22.88 21.49
C ASN A 181 -4.85 21.50 21.43
N TYR A 182 -4.33 20.54 22.20
CA TYR A 182 -4.96 19.26 22.49
C TYR A 182 -6.43 19.43 22.93
N VAL A 183 -7.27 18.52 22.46
CA VAL A 183 -8.66 18.35 22.89
C VAL A 183 -8.82 16.88 23.23
N ALA A 184 -9.44 16.58 24.38
CA ALA A 184 -9.68 15.21 24.77
C ALA A 184 -10.63 14.51 23.79
N PRO A 185 -10.31 13.28 23.35
CA PRO A 185 -11.13 12.56 22.37
C PRO A 185 -12.49 12.15 22.95
N ASP A 186 -12.57 11.88 24.25
CA ASP A 186 -13.86 11.77 24.96
C ASP A 186 -14.46 13.17 25.18
N GLY A 187 -15.68 13.36 24.71
CA GLY A 187 -16.33 14.66 24.54
C GLY A 187 -15.96 15.37 23.22
N GLY A 188 -14.75 15.12 22.71
CA GLY A 188 -14.28 15.39 21.35
C GLY A 188 -14.42 16.82 20.83
N LEU A 189 -14.23 16.98 19.51
CA LEU A 189 -14.52 18.21 18.78
C LEU A 189 -15.27 17.90 17.47
N ASN A 190 -16.57 18.21 17.48
CA ASN A 190 -17.42 18.13 16.30
C ASN A 190 -17.16 19.31 15.34
N TRP A 191 -16.73 19.02 14.11
CA TRP A 191 -16.50 20.00 13.05
C TRP A 191 -17.75 20.32 12.23
N ALA A 192 -18.88 19.71 12.58
CA ALA A 192 -20.17 19.83 11.92
C ALA A 192 -20.09 19.54 10.41
N SER A 193 -19.16 18.67 10.01
CA SER A 193 -19.02 18.22 8.63
C SER A 193 -19.67 16.85 8.46
N SER A 194 -20.29 16.63 7.31
CA SER A 194 -21.01 15.39 7.02
C SER A 194 -21.05 15.19 5.52
N VAL A 195 -20.45 14.11 5.04
CA VAL A 195 -20.37 13.74 3.62
C VAL A 195 -20.74 12.28 3.41
N THR A 196 -20.80 11.84 2.16
CA THR A 196 -21.05 10.42 1.86
C THR A 196 -19.77 9.62 2.09
N ALA A 197 -19.84 8.53 2.86
CA ALA A 197 -18.71 7.61 3.03
C ALA A 197 -18.37 6.90 1.70
N PRO A 198 -17.08 6.75 1.35
CA PRO A 198 -16.64 6.18 0.07
C PRO A 198 -16.83 4.66 0.01
N LEU A 199 -16.70 3.97 1.13
CA LEU A 199 -17.01 2.56 1.31
C LEU A 199 -17.81 2.41 2.60
N VAL A 200 -18.87 1.61 2.55
CA VAL A 200 -19.61 1.20 3.74
C VAL A 200 -19.08 -0.16 4.16
N VAL A 201 -18.27 -0.17 5.21
CA VAL A 201 -17.84 -1.41 5.85
C VAL A 201 -19.00 -1.92 6.73
N PRO A 202 -19.43 -3.19 6.57
CA PRO A 202 -20.42 -3.78 7.46
C PRO A 202 -19.90 -3.78 8.89
N THR A 203 -20.65 -3.19 9.81
CA THR A 203 -20.35 -3.32 11.25
C THR A 203 -20.89 -4.65 11.76
N ALA A 204 -20.33 -5.16 12.87
CA ALA A 204 -20.86 -6.33 13.57
C ALA A 204 -22.34 -6.17 13.99
N CYS A 205 -22.83 -4.92 14.02
CA CYS A 205 -24.17 -4.52 14.42
C CYS A 205 -25.14 -4.30 13.23
N GLY A 206 -24.68 -4.48 11.98
CA GLY A 206 -25.46 -4.33 10.75
C GLY A 206 -24.95 -3.25 9.79
N THR A 207 -25.58 -3.13 8.62
CA THR A 207 -25.26 -2.12 7.61
C THR A 207 -26.20 -0.93 7.76
N ASN A 208 -25.74 0.15 8.39
CA ASN A 208 -26.41 1.44 8.28
C ASN A 208 -25.69 2.26 7.21
N VAL A 209 -26.46 2.94 6.35
CA VAL A 209 -25.93 3.99 5.50
C VAL A 209 -25.51 5.12 6.43
N ILE A 210 -24.22 5.21 6.73
CA ILE A 210 -23.70 6.19 7.68
C ILE A 210 -23.05 7.34 6.90
N PRO A 211 -23.44 8.61 7.15
CA PRO A 211 -22.65 9.75 6.68
C PRO A 211 -21.28 9.74 7.37
N ALA A 212 -20.23 10.04 6.60
CA ALA A 212 -18.89 10.28 7.12
C ALA A 212 -18.82 11.69 7.71
N HIS A 213 -18.86 11.78 9.02
CA HIS A 213 -18.62 12.97 9.78
C HIS A 213 -17.12 13.20 9.95
N ASP A 214 -16.77 14.48 9.97
CA ASP A 214 -15.45 14.97 10.40
C ASP A 214 -14.28 14.21 9.77
N SER A 215 -14.45 13.95 8.47
CA SER A 215 -13.60 13.02 7.75
C SER A 215 -12.33 13.66 7.22
N VAL A 216 -11.26 12.87 7.22
CA VAL A 216 -9.99 13.15 6.56
C VAL A 216 -9.79 12.12 5.46
N LEU A 217 -9.47 12.57 4.25
CA LEU A 217 -8.99 11.76 3.15
C LEU A 217 -7.64 12.32 2.67
N LEU A 218 -6.60 11.49 2.71
CA LEU A 218 -5.36 11.70 1.98
C LEU A 218 -5.35 10.78 0.76
N THR A 219 -5.34 11.38 -0.44
CA THR A 219 -5.16 10.64 -1.70
C THR A 219 -3.72 10.76 -2.16
N LEU A 220 -3.03 9.63 -2.28
CA LEU A 220 -1.70 9.52 -2.84
C LEU A 220 -1.80 8.90 -4.23
N LEU A 221 -1.28 9.58 -5.24
CA LEU A 221 -1.00 9.01 -6.55
C LEU A 221 0.49 8.68 -6.60
N ILE A 222 0.82 7.40 -6.79
CA ILE A 222 2.17 6.88 -6.64
C ILE A 222 2.55 6.14 -7.93
N ARG A 223 3.75 6.40 -8.45
CA ARG A 223 4.37 5.51 -9.42
C ARG A 223 5.10 4.40 -8.68
N VAL A 224 4.70 3.16 -8.95
CA VAL A 224 5.32 1.96 -8.38
C VAL A 224 6.71 1.73 -9.01
N PRO A 225 7.75 1.36 -8.23
CA PRO A 225 9.04 0.97 -8.78
C PRO A 225 8.93 -0.19 -9.77
N THR A 226 9.79 -0.19 -10.79
CA THR A 226 9.79 -1.20 -11.87
C THR A 226 10.29 -2.58 -11.42
N ASN A 227 10.80 -2.71 -10.19
CA ASN A 227 11.21 -3.97 -9.59
C ASN A 227 10.40 -4.34 -8.32
N ALA A 228 9.41 -3.53 -7.94
CA ALA A 228 8.60 -3.75 -6.74
C ALA A 228 7.42 -4.69 -6.99
N THR A 229 7.16 -5.57 -6.03
CA THR A 229 6.04 -6.54 -6.05
C THR A 229 4.98 -6.26 -5.00
N ALA A 230 5.33 -5.53 -3.94
CA ALA A 230 4.38 -5.07 -2.94
C ALA A 230 4.77 -3.71 -2.36
N LEU A 231 3.76 -2.98 -1.93
CA LEU A 231 3.85 -1.81 -1.06
C LEU A 231 3.33 -2.20 0.32
N HIS A 232 4.00 -1.74 1.37
CA HIS A 232 3.56 -1.90 2.75
C HIS A 232 3.51 -0.54 3.43
N PHE A 233 2.63 -0.37 4.41
CA PHE A 233 2.66 0.74 5.35
C PHE A 233 2.10 0.28 6.69
N ASP A 234 2.48 0.95 7.76
CA ASP A 234 2.02 0.64 9.11
C ASP A 234 0.90 1.61 9.52
N ALA A 235 -0.09 1.11 10.26
CA ALA A 235 -1.23 1.88 10.72
C ALA A 235 -1.64 1.47 12.15
N ASP A 236 -2.00 2.43 12.99
CA ASP A 236 -2.57 2.15 14.32
C ASP A 236 -3.81 3.02 14.53
N PHE A 237 -4.96 2.36 14.76
CA PHE A 237 -6.25 3.02 14.89
C PHE A 237 -6.64 3.11 16.37
N PHE A 238 -6.99 4.30 16.82
CA PHE A 238 -7.43 4.62 18.17
C PHE A 238 -8.89 5.08 18.15
N THR A 239 -9.68 4.65 19.11
CA THR A 239 -11.05 5.13 19.33
C THR A 239 -11.29 5.39 20.81
N ALA A 240 -12.03 6.47 21.12
CA ALA A 240 -12.51 6.77 22.46
C ALA A 240 -13.93 6.20 22.70
N GLU A 241 -14.50 5.48 21.73
CA GLU A 241 -15.83 4.88 21.81
C GLU A 241 -15.81 3.45 22.42
N TYR A 242 -14.61 2.91 22.70
CA TYR A 242 -14.50 1.61 23.37
C TYR A 242 -14.87 1.71 24.87
N PRO A 243 -15.48 0.69 25.51
CA PRO A 243 -15.90 -0.62 24.98
C PRO A 243 -17.40 -0.65 24.64
N ASP A 244 -17.92 0.34 23.93
CA ASP A 244 -19.38 0.40 23.71
C ASP A 244 -19.88 -0.71 22.76
N ASP A 245 -21.11 -1.15 23.02
CA ASP A 245 -21.75 -2.24 22.31
C ASP A 245 -22.68 -1.75 21.18
N CYS A 246 -23.26 -2.71 20.43
CA CYS A 246 -24.19 -2.47 19.33
C CYS A 246 -25.48 -1.68 19.68
N THR A 247 -25.67 -1.25 20.92
CA THR A 247 -26.78 -0.36 21.30
C THR A 247 -26.43 1.12 21.23
N SER A 248 -25.14 1.42 21.06
CA SER A 248 -24.63 2.77 20.84
C SER A 248 -24.59 3.14 19.35
N ASN A 249 -24.57 4.44 19.04
CA ASN A 249 -24.50 4.94 17.66
C ASN A 249 -23.08 5.26 17.19
N TYR A 250 -22.07 5.05 18.04
CA TYR A 250 -20.63 5.16 17.74
C TYR A 250 -20.26 4.32 16.53
N ASN A 251 -19.32 4.67 15.65
CA ASN A 251 -19.03 3.82 14.46
C ASN A 251 -17.81 4.25 13.63
N ASP A 252 -16.84 4.92 14.23
CA ASP A 252 -15.70 5.48 13.51
C ASP A 252 -14.97 4.43 12.66
N GLN A 253 -14.55 4.81 11.46
CA GLN A 253 -13.90 3.89 10.53
C GLN A 253 -12.60 4.45 10.00
N ALA A 254 -11.61 3.57 9.89
CA ALA A 254 -10.38 3.80 9.15
C ALA A 254 -10.36 2.90 7.92
N GLN A 255 -10.00 3.47 6.77
CA GLN A 255 -9.97 2.75 5.50
C GLN A 255 -8.70 3.07 4.74
N ALA A 256 -8.15 2.07 4.06
CA ALA A 256 -7.11 2.26 3.06
C ALA A 256 -7.60 1.67 1.73
N LEU A 257 -8.13 2.52 0.87
CA LEU A 257 -8.72 2.10 -0.41
C LEU A 257 -7.68 2.19 -1.52
N VAL A 258 -7.33 1.04 -2.09
CA VAL A 258 -6.37 0.92 -3.18
C VAL A 258 -7.08 0.79 -4.51
N THR A 259 -6.61 1.54 -5.51
CA THR A 259 -6.93 1.31 -6.92
C THR A 259 -5.63 1.09 -7.67
N GLY A 260 -5.46 -0.13 -8.17
CA GLY A 260 -4.29 -0.58 -8.93
C GLY A 260 -4.66 -1.75 -9.84
N LEU A 261 -3.66 -2.27 -10.54
CA LEU A 261 -3.77 -3.31 -11.56
C LEU A 261 -3.44 -4.70 -11.01
N ALA A 262 -2.90 -4.79 -9.79
CA ALA A 262 -2.40 -6.03 -9.24
C ALA A 262 -3.51 -7.07 -8.99
N PRO A 263 -3.33 -8.33 -9.41
CA PRO A 263 -4.21 -9.41 -9.00
C PRO A 263 -4.09 -9.64 -7.50
N GLY A 264 -5.22 -9.88 -6.83
CA GLY A 264 -5.26 -10.14 -5.38
C GLY A 264 -5.66 -8.94 -4.53
N LEU A 265 -5.85 -7.76 -5.12
CA LEU A 265 -6.50 -6.65 -4.41
C LEU A 265 -7.94 -7.05 -3.98
N PRO A 266 -8.36 -6.66 -2.76
CA PRO A 266 -9.73 -6.88 -2.31
C PRO A 266 -10.77 -6.29 -3.29
N PRO A 267 -11.95 -6.91 -3.47
CA PRO A 267 -12.96 -6.41 -4.40
C PRO A 267 -13.48 -5.00 -4.09
N ASP A 268 -13.45 -4.58 -2.83
CA ASP A 268 -13.81 -3.23 -2.37
C ASP A 268 -12.60 -2.29 -2.28
N GLY A 269 -11.40 -2.82 -2.56
CA GLY A 269 -10.12 -2.11 -2.50
C GLY A 269 -9.61 -1.84 -1.08
N ASN A 270 -10.31 -2.24 -0.02
CA ASN A 270 -9.87 -1.93 1.34
C ASN A 270 -8.80 -2.91 1.84
N VAL A 271 -7.59 -2.41 2.05
CA VAL A 271 -6.45 -3.20 2.54
C VAL A 271 -6.16 -2.98 4.03
N LEU A 272 -6.87 -2.06 4.70
CA LEU A 272 -6.70 -1.82 6.13
C LEU A 272 -7.60 -2.76 6.93
N LEU A 273 -7.00 -3.86 7.37
CA LEU A 273 -7.64 -4.92 8.14
C LEU A 273 -6.90 -5.12 9.48
N ASP A 274 -7.62 -5.52 10.51
CA ASP A 274 -7.07 -5.91 11.80
C ASP A 274 -6.31 -7.26 11.74
N SER A 275 -5.72 -7.68 12.86
CA SER A 275 -4.90 -8.89 12.95
C SER A 275 -5.68 -10.21 12.72
N VAL A 276 -7.01 -10.18 12.62
CA VAL A 276 -7.86 -11.33 12.30
C VAL A 276 -8.60 -11.17 10.96
N GLY A 277 -8.30 -10.13 10.19
CA GLY A 277 -8.80 -9.89 8.84
C GLY A 277 -10.12 -9.13 8.74
N ASN A 278 -10.60 -8.50 9.82
CA ASN A 278 -11.76 -7.62 9.74
C ASN A 278 -11.32 -6.21 9.30
N PRO A 279 -12.13 -5.49 8.54
CA PRO A 279 -11.93 -4.06 8.34
C PRO A 279 -11.82 -3.30 9.66
N VAL A 280 -10.97 -2.27 9.70
CA VAL A 280 -10.75 -1.47 10.92
C VAL A 280 -11.90 -0.49 11.14
N SER A 281 -12.57 -0.63 12.27
CA SER A 281 -13.53 0.34 12.79
C SER A 281 -13.61 0.25 14.31
N ALA A 282 -14.27 1.23 14.94
CA ALA A 282 -14.57 1.23 16.37
C ALA A 282 -15.32 -0.04 16.85
N PHE A 283 -15.95 -0.81 15.93
CA PHE A 283 -16.71 -2.00 16.27
C PHE A 283 -16.19 -3.32 15.71
N THR A 284 -15.52 -3.28 14.56
CA THR A 284 -15.09 -4.50 13.87
C THR A 284 -13.63 -4.80 14.12
N ALA A 285 -12.85 -3.82 14.59
CA ALA A 285 -11.45 -4.02 14.88
C ALA A 285 -11.26 -4.90 16.12
N PHE A 286 -10.37 -5.88 15.98
CA PHE A 286 -9.77 -6.59 17.10
C PHE A 286 -8.81 -5.64 17.83
N PHE A 287 -9.28 -5.06 18.93
CA PHE A 287 -8.45 -4.20 19.78
C PHE A 287 -7.51 -5.00 20.66
N GLU A 288 -6.21 -4.72 20.51
CA GLU A 288 -5.16 -5.33 21.31
C GLU A 288 -4.81 -4.47 22.54
N VAL A 289 -4.88 -3.16 22.39
CA VAL A 289 -4.49 -2.17 23.40
C VAL A 289 -5.73 -1.56 24.03
N CYS A 290 -6.12 -2.02 25.21
CA CYS A 290 -7.26 -1.49 25.94
C CYS A 290 -7.29 -2.01 27.39
N LEU A 291 -8.23 -1.50 28.18
CA LEU A 291 -8.66 -2.16 29.41
C LEU A 291 -9.66 -3.28 29.05
N PRO A 292 -9.49 -4.53 29.55
CA PRO A 292 -10.41 -5.62 29.23
C PRO A 292 -11.87 -5.31 29.56
N ALA A 293 -12.78 -5.61 28.63
CA ALA A 293 -14.22 -5.43 28.76
C ALA A 293 -14.97 -6.68 28.25
N ALA A 294 -16.31 -6.69 28.37
CA ALA A 294 -17.09 -7.81 27.87
C ALA A 294 -16.90 -7.96 26.34
N GLY A 295 -16.41 -9.12 25.90
CA GLY A 295 -16.12 -9.37 24.47
C GLY A 295 -14.72 -8.98 24.01
N HIS A 296 -13.93 -8.28 24.84
CA HIS A 296 -12.61 -7.76 24.47
C HIS A 296 -11.54 -8.13 25.51
N THR A 297 -10.54 -8.91 25.08
CA THR A 297 -9.50 -9.45 25.98
C THR A 297 -8.30 -8.52 26.15
N CYS A 298 -8.07 -7.58 25.24
CA CYS A 298 -6.99 -6.59 25.26
C CYS A 298 -5.61 -7.19 25.58
N PRO A 299 -5.09 -8.11 24.73
CA PRO A 299 -3.85 -8.85 24.99
C PRO A 299 -2.62 -7.99 25.29
N SER A 300 -2.56 -6.77 24.75
CA SER A 300 -1.43 -5.85 24.91
C SER A 300 -1.61 -4.88 26.10
N GLY A 301 -2.77 -4.92 26.77
CA GLY A 301 -3.11 -4.04 27.89
C GLY A 301 -3.20 -2.55 27.50
N PRO A 302 -3.43 -1.65 28.46
CA PRO A 302 -3.71 -0.23 28.17
C PRO A 302 -2.43 0.63 28.04
N GLY A 303 -1.23 0.04 28.16
CA GLY A 303 0.01 0.79 28.31
C GLY A 303 0.25 1.79 27.18
N ALA A 304 -0.03 1.38 25.94
CA ALA A 304 0.13 2.23 24.76
C ALA A 304 -0.88 3.40 24.69
N LEU A 305 -1.94 3.43 25.52
CA LEU A 305 -2.83 4.60 25.60
C LEU A 305 -2.27 5.74 26.46
N THR A 306 -1.21 5.50 27.23
CA THR A 306 -0.71 6.47 28.22
C THR A 306 -0.30 7.79 27.55
N GLY A 307 -0.97 8.88 27.91
CA GLY A 307 -0.68 10.22 27.41
C GLY A 307 -1.21 10.51 26.00
N THR A 308 -1.91 9.57 25.36
CA THR A 308 -2.54 9.81 24.06
C THR A 308 -3.83 10.63 24.20
N GLY A 309 -4.43 10.64 25.39
CA GLY A 309 -5.77 11.17 25.62
C GLY A 309 -6.87 10.11 25.58
N TYR A 310 -6.58 8.93 25.02
CA TYR A 310 -7.48 7.77 25.02
C TYR A 310 -7.39 6.97 26.34
N ASP A 311 -6.55 7.41 27.29
CA ASP A 311 -6.35 6.84 28.63
C ASP A 311 -7.15 7.53 29.76
N LEU A 312 -7.91 8.59 29.46
CA LEU A 312 -8.64 9.41 30.45
C LEU A 312 -10.03 8.83 30.81
N PRO A 313 -10.59 9.07 32.02
CA PRO A 313 -11.80 8.38 32.50
C PRO A 313 -13.07 9.10 31.96
N VAL A 314 -14.07 8.47 31.33
CA VAL A 314 -14.82 7.23 31.63
C VAL A 314 -15.24 6.57 30.31
N GLY A 315 -14.93 5.28 30.12
CA GLY A 315 -15.11 4.57 28.84
C GLY A 315 -13.78 4.46 28.10
N GLY A 316 -12.72 4.03 28.80
CA GLY A 316 -11.33 4.19 28.35
C GLY A 316 -11.13 3.64 26.95
N GLY A 317 -10.47 4.38 26.08
CA GLY A 317 -10.37 4.05 24.66
C GLY A 317 -9.63 2.74 24.36
N ALA A 318 -9.51 2.45 23.08
CA ALA A 318 -8.78 1.28 22.59
C ALA A 318 -7.96 1.62 21.35
N ALA A 319 -6.96 0.78 21.09
CA ALA A 319 -6.20 0.81 19.84
C ALA A 319 -5.93 -0.59 19.30
N THR A 320 -5.73 -0.66 17.98
CA THR A 320 -5.41 -1.91 17.28
C THR A 320 -4.01 -2.42 17.57
N ALA A 321 -3.12 -1.54 18.08
CA ALA A 321 -1.67 -1.63 17.90
C ALA A 321 -1.30 -1.46 16.42
N TRP A 322 0.00 -1.32 16.15
CA TRP A 322 0.52 -1.22 14.78
C TRP A 322 0.17 -2.46 13.95
N LEU A 323 -0.66 -2.24 12.93
CA LEU A 323 -0.99 -3.16 11.85
C LEU A 323 -0.09 -2.84 10.66
N THR A 324 0.32 -3.85 9.89
CA THR A 324 0.93 -3.62 8.56
C THR A 324 -0.10 -3.94 7.50
N ALA A 325 -0.39 -2.97 6.62
CA ALA A 325 -1.19 -3.19 5.43
C ALA A 325 -0.31 -3.65 4.28
N ASP A 326 -0.67 -4.78 3.66
CA ASP A 326 0.04 -5.36 2.52
C ASP A 326 -0.72 -5.07 1.21
N VAL A 327 -0.05 -4.42 0.26
CA VAL A 327 -0.64 -4.05 -1.03
C VAL A 327 0.16 -4.70 -2.16
N PRO A 328 -0.37 -5.73 -2.85
CA PRO A 328 0.26 -6.23 -4.06
C PRO A 328 0.24 -5.15 -5.13
N VAL A 329 1.33 -5.03 -5.89
CA VAL A 329 1.49 -4.02 -6.95
C VAL A 329 2.03 -4.66 -8.24
N VAL A 330 1.75 -4.00 -9.36
CA VAL A 330 2.35 -4.27 -10.66
C VAL A 330 3.51 -3.31 -10.88
N PRO A 331 4.71 -3.80 -11.21
CA PRO A 331 5.84 -2.95 -11.52
C PRO A 331 5.53 -1.82 -12.51
N GLY A 332 5.94 -0.59 -12.18
CA GLY A 332 5.80 0.59 -13.05
C GLY A 332 4.39 1.18 -13.18
N GLU A 333 3.37 0.61 -12.52
CA GLU A 333 2.01 1.15 -12.59
C GLU A 333 1.82 2.48 -11.84
N GLU A 334 0.70 3.16 -12.11
CA GLU A 334 0.21 4.23 -11.24
C GLU A 334 -0.80 3.65 -10.24
N LEU A 335 -0.42 3.63 -8.96
CA LEU A 335 -1.25 3.20 -7.84
C LEU A 335 -1.92 4.42 -7.21
N THR A 336 -3.22 4.34 -6.95
CA THR A 336 -3.92 5.30 -6.08
C THR A 336 -4.17 4.67 -4.72
N LEU A 337 -3.62 5.28 -3.67
CA LEU A 337 -3.87 4.91 -2.27
C LEU A 337 -4.67 6.04 -1.60
N ARG A 338 -5.86 5.71 -1.09
CA ARG A 338 -6.72 6.64 -0.33
C ARG A 338 -6.76 6.22 1.13
N LEU A 339 -6.16 7.02 1.99
CA LEU A 339 -6.15 6.81 3.45
C LEU A 339 -7.24 7.70 4.05
N ILE A 340 -8.19 7.08 4.72
CA ILE A 340 -9.41 7.74 5.17
C ILE A 340 -9.64 7.43 6.64
N LEU A 341 -9.98 8.46 7.41
CA LEU A 341 -10.54 8.35 8.75
C LEU A 341 -11.83 9.17 8.79
N PHE A 342 -12.90 8.61 9.34
CA PHE A 342 -14.12 9.36 9.60
C PHE A 342 -14.82 8.88 10.86
N ASP A 343 -15.45 9.83 11.51
CA ASP A 343 -16.50 9.55 12.47
C ASP A 343 -17.73 9.22 11.64
N GLY A 344 -18.57 8.31 12.12
CA GLY A 344 -19.88 8.27 11.50
C GLY A 344 -21.01 8.43 12.48
N PHE A 345 -22.16 8.71 11.88
CA PHE A 345 -23.45 8.95 12.50
C PHE A 345 -23.62 10.30 13.19
N ASP A 346 -22.73 10.75 14.09
CA ASP A 346 -22.99 11.98 14.87
C ASP A 346 -21.84 13.00 15.04
N GLY A 347 -20.60 12.69 14.66
CA GLY A 347 -19.47 13.62 14.74
C GLY A 347 -19.00 13.89 16.17
N ASN A 348 -19.27 13.00 17.12
CA ASN A 348 -18.88 13.15 18.52
C ASN A 348 -18.08 11.94 18.99
N ILE A 349 -17.16 12.20 19.92
CA ILE A 349 -16.14 11.24 20.38
C ILE A 349 -15.17 10.93 19.24
N ASP A 350 -13.91 11.28 19.45
CA ASP A 350 -12.97 11.31 18.33
C ASP A 350 -12.10 10.05 18.26
N SER A 351 -11.81 9.63 17.04
CA SER A 351 -10.81 8.62 16.72
C SER A 351 -9.55 9.23 16.13
N ALA A 352 -8.47 8.45 16.14
CA ALA A 352 -7.21 8.81 15.52
C ALA A 352 -6.65 7.64 14.70
N LEU A 353 -5.90 7.96 13.65
CA LEU A 353 -5.20 7.01 12.81
C LEU A 353 -3.76 7.47 12.64
N LEU A 354 -2.84 6.67 13.15
CA LEU A 354 -1.40 6.84 12.96
C LEU A 354 -1.01 6.08 11.70
N LEU A 355 -0.13 6.64 10.88
CA LEU A 355 0.30 6.11 9.59
C LEU A 355 1.80 6.33 9.43
N ASP A 356 2.54 5.26 9.11
CA ASP A 356 4.00 5.34 9.00
C ASP A 356 4.59 4.27 8.05
N HIS A 357 5.89 4.38 7.77
CA HIS A 357 6.75 3.32 7.25
C HIS A 357 6.29 2.69 5.94
N LEU A 358 5.99 3.55 4.97
CA LEU A 358 5.72 3.16 3.59
C LEU A 358 7.00 2.61 2.97
N ARG A 359 6.95 1.35 2.54
CA ARG A 359 8.12 0.62 2.05
C ARG A 359 7.78 -0.35 0.93
N TRP A 360 8.77 -0.63 0.10
CA TRP A 360 8.64 -1.53 -1.04
C TRP A 360 9.25 -2.90 -0.72
N THR A 361 8.60 -3.95 -1.21
CA THR A 361 9.21 -5.27 -1.31
C THR A 361 9.51 -5.55 -2.77
N ILE A 362 10.77 -5.85 -3.06
CA ILE A 362 11.20 -6.41 -4.34
C ILE A 362 11.28 -7.94 -4.20
N THR A 363 10.83 -8.68 -5.22
CA THR A 363 11.05 -10.14 -5.26
C THR A 363 11.91 -10.47 -6.48
N PRO A 364 13.11 -11.04 -6.31
CA PRO A 364 14.03 -11.28 -7.42
C PRO A 364 13.55 -12.27 -8.50
N ASN A 365 12.39 -12.93 -8.34
CA ASN A 365 12.08 -14.17 -9.07
C ASN A 365 10.72 -14.21 -9.78
N SER A 366 9.88 -13.17 -9.74
CA SER A 366 8.56 -13.20 -10.39
C SER A 366 8.56 -12.73 -11.85
N VAL A 367 9.60 -12.00 -12.30
CA VAL A 367 9.71 -11.55 -13.70
C VAL A 367 10.18 -12.66 -14.63
N ALA A 368 10.92 -13.65 -14.11
CA ALA A 368 11.47 -14.75 -14.90
C ALA A 368 10.41 -15.75 -15.43
N LEU A 369 9.18 -15.74 -14.92
CA LEU A 369 8.16 -16.75 -15.26
C LEU A 369 7.15 -16.31 -16.34
N LEU A 370 7.18 -15.05 -16.79
CA LEU A 370 6.32 -14.61 -17.90
C LEU A 370 6.96 -14.78 -19.29
N PHE A 371 8.24 -15.18 -19.36
CA PHE A 371 8.96 -15.41 -20.62
C PHE A 371 9.50 -16.84 -20.81
N THR A 372 9.25 -17.76 -19.87
CA THR A 372 9.69 -19.17 -19.98
C THR A 372 8.54 -20.16 -20.15
N ASP A 373 7.48 -19.83 -20.89
CA ASP A 373 6.66 -20.86 -21.53
C ASP A 373 7.25 -21.17 -22.91
N GLY A 374 8.52 -21.61 -22.86
CA GLY A 374 9.17 -22.30 -23.95
C GLY A 374 8.45 -23.62 -24.16
N PHE A 375 7.79 -23.74 -25.31
CA PHE A 375 7.14 -24.94 -25.80
C PHE A 375 8.16 -26.09 -25.92
N GLU A 376 8.40 -26.85 -24.84
CA GLU A 376 8.95 -28.19 -24.96
C GLU A 376 7.79 -29.14 -25.28
N SER A 377 7.74 -29.57 -26.54
CA SER A 377 6.88 -30.66 -26.96
C SER A 377 7.34 -31.95 -26.30
N GLY A 378 6.78 -32.26 -25.14
CA GLY A 378 6.80 -33.59 -24.54
C GLY A 378 7.51 -33.68 -23.19
N ASP A 379 6.90 -33.14 -22.14
CA ASP A 379 7.00 -33.79 -20.84
C ASP A 379 5.66 -33.75 -20.10
N THR A 380 5.18 -34.92 -19.70
CA THR A 380 3.99 -35.09 -18.86
C THR A 380 4.48 -35.49 -17.47
N THR A 381 4.73 -34.51 -16.60
CA THR A 381 4.96 -34.77 -15.18
C THR A 381 3.89 -34.12 -14.34
N ALA A 382 3.04 -34.98 -13.77
CA ALA A 382 2.01 -34.64 -12.81
C ALA A 382 2.63 -34.09 -11.52
N TRP A 383 2.13 -32.95 -11.04
CA TRP A 383 2.43 -32.43 -9.71
C TRP A 383 1.33 -32.85 -8.73
N SER A 384 1.67 -33.73 -7.79
CA SER A 384 0.90 -33.96 -6.57
C SER A 384 1.51 -33.11 -5.45
N ALA A 385 0.78 -32.10 -4.97
CA ALA A 385 1.14 -31.35 -3.78
C ALA A 385 0.68 -32.12 -2.53
N THR A 386 1.64 -32.50 -1.69
CA THR A 386 1.39 -32.89 -0.30
C THR A 386 2.25 -31.99 0.57
N VAL A 387 1.59 -31.18 1.40
CA VAL A 387 2.18 -30.26 2.38
C VAL A 387 2.42 -31.01 3.70
N PRO A 388 3.56 -30.85 4.41
CA PRO A 388 3.67 -31.16 5.83
C PRO A 388 3.04 -30.10 6.72
#